data_AF-A0A382MVJ3-F1
#
_entry.id   AF-A0A382MVJ3-F1
#
_cell.length_a   1.000
_cell.length_b   1.000
_cell.length_c   1.000
_cell.angle_alpha   90.00
_cell.angle_beta   90.00
_cell.angle_gamma   90.00
#
_symmetry.space_group_name_H-M   'P 1'
#
loop_
_entity.id
_entity.type
_entity.pdbx_description
1 polymer ?
#
loop_
_entity_poly.entity_id
_entity_poly.type
_entity_poly.pdbx_seq_one_letter_code
_entity_poly.pdbx_strand_id
1 'polypeptide(L)' 'MDFALTDEQEMVVDTVRAFTERELVPYEDEVEHLGDVPPDLVSQIRDRALAAGIYA' A
#
# COMPACT_ATOMS: atom_id res chain seq x y z
N MET A 1 12.73 28.08 4.50
CA MET A 1 11.79 27.31 3.67
C MET A 1 10.86 26.61 4.63
N ASP A 2 9.56 26.61 4.32
CA ASP A 2 8.60 25.77 5.03
C ASP A 2 8.56 24.41 4.33
N PHE A 3 8.71 23.33 5.09
CA PHE A 3 8.75 21.95 4.61
C PHE A 3 7.50 21.17 5.02
N ALA A 4 6.50 21.85 5.60
CA ALA A 4 5.21 21.25 5.88
C ALA A 4 4.54 20.77 4.59
N LEU A 5 3.88 19.60 4.69
CA LEU A 5 3.00 19.13 3.65
C LEU A 5 1.77 20.05 3.55
N THR A 6 1.20 20.15 2.36
CA THR A 6 -0.13 20.73 2.21
C THR A 6 -1.20 19.73 2.66
N ASP A 7 -2.39 20.20 3.02
CA ASP A 7 -3.52 19.34 3.38
C ASP A 7 -3.80 18.27 2.30
N GLU A 8 -3.66 18.62 1.02
CA GLU A 8 -3.81 17.68 -0.08
C GLU A 8 -2.74 16.58 -0.07
N GLN A 9 -1.49 16.96 0.20
CA GLN A 9 -0.39 16.00 0.32
C GLN A 9 -0.56 15.10 1.54
N GLU A 10 -1.05 15.63 2.67
CA GLU A 10 -1.39 14.84 3.85
C GLU A 10 -2.48 13.81 3.54
N MET A 11 -3.56 14.21 2.86
CA MET A 11 -4.63 13.27 2.45
C MET A 11 -4.12 12.13 1.56
N VAL A 12 -3.18 12.42 0.64
CA VAL A 12 -2.54 11.39 -0.19
C VAL A 12 -1.71 10.45 0.66
N VAL A 13 -0.90 10.97 1.58
CA VAL A 13 -0.08 10.18 2.50
C VAL A 13 -0.95 9.26 3.37
N ASP A 14 -2.04 9.77 3.92
CA ASP A 14 -2.96 9.01 4.76
C ASP A 14 -3.63 7.88 3.98
N THR A 15 -4.03 8.14 2.73
CA THR A 15 -4.63 7.13 1.85
C THR A 15 -3.65 5.99 1.57
N VAL A 16 -2.39 6.32 1.24
CA VAL A 16 -1.35 5.31 0.98
C VAL A 16 -1.02 4.54 2.26
N ARG A 17 -0.89 5.23 3.40
CA ARG A 17 -0.60 4.60 4.70
C ARG A 17 -1.68 3.58 5.07
N ALA A 18 -2.96 3.97 4.98
CA ALA A 18 -4.08 3.10 5.31
C ALA A 18 -4.12 1.86 4.39
N PHE A 19 -3.81 2.03 3.10
CA PHE A 19 -3.71 0.91 2.17
C PHE A 19 -2.56 -0.03 2.56
N THR A 20 -1.37 0.49 2.84
CA THR A 20 -0.21 -0.31 3.26
C THR A 20 -0.51 -1.13 4.51
N GLU A 21 -1.07 -0.49 5.55
CA GLU A 21 -1.42 -1.16 6.81
C GLU A 21 -2.45 -2.27 6.62
N ARG A 22 -3.42 -2.07 5.73
CA ARG A 22 -4.51 -3.04 5.51
C ARG A 22 -4.15 -4.15 4.54
N GLU A 23 -3.33 -3.85 3.53
CA GLU A 23 -3.16 -4.73 2.36
C GLU A 23 -1.76 -5.30 2.21
N LEU A 24 -0.73 -4.69 2.81
CA LEU A 24 0.65 -5.15 2.69
C LEU A 24 1.16 -5.74 4.00
N VAL A 25 1.04 -4.99 5.10
CA VAL A 25 1.54 -5.39 6.43
C VAL A 25 1.07 -6.78 6.88
N PRO A 26 -0.18 -7.23 6.63
CA PRO A 26 -0.62 -8.57 7.04
C PRO A 26 0.18 -9.73 6.44
N TYR A 27 0.96 -9.49 5.38
CA TYR A 27 1.71 -10.51 4.64
C TYR A 27 3.23 -10.38 4.83
N GLU A 28 3.71 -9.46 5.68
CA GLU A 28 5.13 -9.20 5.89
C GLU A 28 5.89 -10.46 6.34
N ASP A 29 5.41 -11.14 7.38
CA ASP A 29 6.04 -12.36 7.90
C ASP A 29 6.08 -13.49 6.85
N GLU A 30 5.02 -13.63 6.05
CA GLU A 30 4.93 -14.66 5.00
C GLU A 30 5.94 -14.38 3.88
N VAL A 31 6.00 -13.13 3.40
CA VAL A 31 6.93 -12.70 2.36
C VAL A 31 8.38 -12.81 2.85
N GLU A 32 8.65 -12.43 4.10
CA GLU A 32 9.99 -12.58 4.69
C GLU A 32 10.42 -14.05 4.76
N HIS A 33 9.51 -14.93 5.19
CA HIS A 33 9.79 -16.37 5.26
C HIS A 33 10.04 -16.99 3.87
N LEU A 34 9.26 -16.59 2.85
CA LEU A 34 9.38 -17.10 1.50
C LEU A 34 10.57 -16.49 0.73
N GLY A 35 10.98 -15.28 1.10
CA GLY A 35 12.00 -14.50 0.38
C GLY A 35 11.53 -13.95 -0.97
N ASP A 36 10.24 -14.04 -1.28
CA ASP A 36 9.60 -13.50 -2.48
C ASP A 36 8.10 -13.23 -2.21
N VAL A 37 7.47 -12.44 -3.08
CA VAL A 37 6.03 -12.15 -3.01
C VAL A 37 5.29 -13.11 -3.94
N PRO A 38 4.43 -14.01 -3.42
CA PRO A 38 3.68 -14.94 -4.25
C PRO A 38 2.88 -14.24 -5.36
N PRO A 39 2.85 -14.75 -6.61
CA PRO A 39 2.14 -14.13 -7.72
C PRO A 39 0.64 -13.89 -7.45
N ASP A 40 -0.01 -14.82 -6.75
CA ASP A 40 -1.42 -14.70 -6.38
C ASP A 40 -1.65 -13.54 -5.39
N LEU A 41 -0.72 -13.33 -4.46
CA LEU A 41 -0.75 -12.20 -3.53
C LEU A 41 -0.56 -10.88 -4.27
N VAL A 42 0.35 -10.83 -5.26
CA VAL A 42 0.52 -9.67 -6.14
C VAL A 42 -0.79 -9.34 -6.87
N SER A 43 -1.44 -10.33 -7.47
CA SER A 43 -2.72 -10.13 -8.17
C SER A 43 -3.79 -9.61 -7.23
N GLN A 44 -3.92 -10.21 -6.05
CA GLN A 44 -4.88 -9.79 -5.03
C GLN A 44 -4.67 -8.34 -4.59
N ILE A 45 -3.44 -7.95 -4.25
CA ILE A 45 -3.12 -6.59 -3.80
C ILE A 45 -3.38 -5.60 -4.94
N ARG A 46 -3.02 -5.94 -6.18
CA ARG A 46 -3.26 -5.11 -7.36
C ARG A 46 -4.74 -4.84 -7.59
N ASP A 47 -5.58 -5.88 -7.49
CA ASP A 47 -7.03 -5.74 -7.63
C ASP A 47 -7.62 -4.83 -6.55
N ARG A 48 -7.14 -4.95 -5.30
CA ARG A 48 -7.54 -4.06 -4.20
C ARG A 48 -7.07 -2.62 -4.40
N ALA A 49 -5.87 -2.42 -4.96
CA ALA A 49 -5.33 -1.10 -5.26
C ALA A 49 -6.13 -0.40 -6.39
N LEU A 50 -6.52 -1.15 -7.42
CA LEU A 50 -7.41 -0.68 -8.49
C LEU A 50 -8.79 -0.28 -7.91
N ALA A 51 -9.37 -1.12 -7.06
CA ALA A 51 -10.65 -0.84 -6.42
C ALA A 51 -10.61 0.39 -5.49
N ALA A 52 -9.46 0.65 -4.86
CA ALA A 52 -9.22 1.81 -4.03
C ALA A 52 -8.83 3.07 -4.83
N GLY A 53 -8.64 2.97 -6.15
CA GLY A 53 -8.27 4.10 -7.01
C GLY A 53 -6.83 4.59 -6.86
N ILE A 54 -5.96 3.79 -6.24
CA ILE A 54 -4.55 4.13 -5.95
C ILE A 54 -3.61 3.58 -7.04
N TYR A 55 -4.16 2.79 -7.97
CA TYR A 55 -3.44 2.13 -9.05
C TYR A 55 -4.21 2.26 -10.37
N ALA A 56 -3.50 2.42 -11.49
CA ALA A 56 -4.06 2.61 -12.84
C ALA A 56 -3.45 1.61 -13.84
#